data_AF-A0A807LFS1-F1
#
_entry.id   AF-A0A807LFS1-F1
#
_cell.length_a   1.000
_cell.length_b   1.000
_cell.length_c   1.000
_cell.angle_alpha   90.00
_cell.angle_beta   90.00
_cell.angle_gamma   90.00
#
_symmetry.space_group_name_H-M   'P 1'
#
loop_
_entity.id
_entity.type
_entity.pdbx_description
1 polymer ?
#
loop_
_entity_poly.entity_id
_entity_poly.type
_entity_poly.pdbx_seq_one_letter_code
_entity_poly.pdbx_strand_id
1 'polypeptide(L)'
;MNTSLLQTTLDAFKTTHHLTFPERYTRFLAAQRDATEITTPEGDAIYLYAHGDLLERNDTYAIQQVEPEYLLIGQDGDVGYFIHGKSGNETIYRQDLGALGALPMEPAAESIDQLLA
;
A
#
# COMPACT_ATOMS: atom_id res chain seq x y z
N MET A 1 13.11 -10.15 -15.26
CA MET A 1 13.53 -8.74 -15.10
C MET A 1 12.73 -7.99 -14.02
N ASN A 2 11.47 -8.37 -13.70
CA ASN A 2 10.68 -7.74 -12.61
C ASN A 2 11.20 -7.94 -11.18
N THR A 3 11.83 -9.06 -10.86
CA THR A 3 12.29 -9.36 -9.49
C THR A 3 13.32 -8.35 -8.98
N SER A 4 14.10 -7.72 -9.88
CA SER A 4 15.10 -6.72 -9.51
C SER A 4 14.47 -5.39 -9.06
N LEU A 5 13.38 -4.97 -9.70
CA LEU A 5 12.71 -3.71 -9.38
C LEU A 5 11.90 -3.84 -8.09
N LEU A 6 11.23 -4.98 -7.89
CA LEU A 6 10.58 -5.31 -6.63
C LEU A 6 11.59 -5.25 -5.47
N GLN A 7 12.73 -5.95 -5.59
CA GLN A 7 13.75 -5.93 -4.53
C GLN A 7 14.27 -4.52 -4.25
N THR A 8 14.50 -3.72 -5.30
CA THR A 8 14.92 -2.31 -5.17
C THR A 8 13.89 -1.49 -4.38
N THR A 9 12.60 -1.71 -4.66
CA THR A 9 11.51 -1.02 -3.96
C THR A 9 11.46 -1.41 -2.48
N LEU A 10 11.50 -2.70 -2.19
CA LEU A 10 11.50 -3.22 -0.82
C LEU A 10 12.71 -2.69 -0.02
N ASP A 11 13.89 -2.71 -0.64
CA ASP A 11 15.11 -2.21 -0.02
C ASP A 11 15.05 -0.69 0.22
N ALA A 12 14.49 0.08 -0.71
CA ALA A 12 14.33 1.52 -0.55
C ALA A 12 13.44 1.86 0.66
N PHE A 13 12.28 1.21 0.80
CA PHE A 13 11.42 1.42 1.98
C PHE A 13 12.07 0.95 3.28
N LYS A 14 12.79 -0.17 3.25
CA LYS A 14 13.49 -0.70 4.43
C LYS A 14 14.65 0.19 4.87
N THR A 15 15.42 0.72 3.94
CA THR A 15 16.63 1.50 4.24
C THR A 15 16.30 2.96 4.54
N THR A 16 15.38 3.55 3.79
CA THR A 16 15.04 4.99 3.89
C THR A 16 14.01 5.26 4.97
N HIS A 17 13.00 4.40 5.10
CA HIS A 17 11.85 4.62 5.98
C HIS A 17 11.77 3.62 7.13
N HIS A 18 12.65 2.61 7.17
CA HIS A 18 12.62 1.52 8.15
C HIS A 18 11.29 0.76 8.16
N LEU A 19 10.67 0.65 6.97
CA LEU A 19 9.41 -0.06 6.77
C LEU A 19 9.64 -1.42 6.11
N THR A 20 8.82 -2.38 6.48
CA THR A 20 8.81 -3.74 5.93
C THR A 20 7.44 -4.04 5.36
N PHE A 21 7.39 -4.98 4.42
CA PHE A 21 6.15 -5.34 3.74
C PHE A 21 5.62 -6.64 4.35
N PRO A 22 4.31 -6.75 4.60
CA PRO A 22 3.69 -8.01 4.97
C PRO A 22 3.96 -9.10 3.93
N GLU A 23 3.94 -10.36 4.35
CA GLU A 23 4.35 -11.48 3.51
C GLU A 23 3.41 -11.67 2.33
N ARG A 24 2.10 -11.62 2.57
CA ARG A 24 1.10 -11.83 1.51
C ARG A 24 1.14 -10.68 0.51
N TYR A 25 1.27 -9.45 1.00
CA TYR A 25 1.41 -8.29 0.12
C TYR A 25 2.70 -8.35 -0.72
N THR A 26 3.82 -8.81 -0.15
CA THR A 26 5.06 -9.02 -0.91
C THR A 26 4.88 -10.07 -2.03
N ARG A 27 4.16 -11.17 -1.73
CA ARG A 27 3.84 -12.20 -2.74
C ARG A 27 2.92 -11.66 -3.84
N PHE A 28 1.93 -10.84 -3.47
CA PHE A 28 1.07 -10.13 -4.42
C PHE A 28 1.90 -9.27 -5.38
N LEU A 29 2.79 -8.41 -4.87
CA LEU A 29 3.66 -7.57 -5.70
C LEU A 29 4.61 -8.37 -6.61
N ALA A 30 5.02 -9.56 -6.18
CA ALA A 30 5.88 -10.45 -6.97
C ALA A 30 5.12 -11.13 -8.12
N ALA A 31 3.83 -11.41 -7.94
CA ALA A 31 2.96 -11.96 -8.97
C ALA A 31 2.46 -10.87 -9.93
N GLN A 32 2.35 -9.63 -9.46
CA GLN A 32 1.88 -8.48 -10.22
C GLN A 32 2.91 -8.02 -11.27
N ARG A 33 2.43 -7.70 -12.48
CA ARG A 33 3.25 -7.11 -13.56
C ARG A 33 3.08 -5.60 -13.65
N ASP A 34 1.83 -5.16 -13.61
CA ASP A 34 1.37 -3.78 -13.76
C ASP A 34 0.35 -3.46 -12.67
N ALA A 35 0.00 -2.20 -12.48
CA ALA A 35 -1.05 -1.80 -11.56
C ALA A 35 -2.35 -2.61 -11.80
N THR A 36 -3.06 -2.92 -10.73
CA THR A 36 -4.25 -3.78 -10.75
C THR A 36 -5.46 -2.97 -10.31
N GLU A 37 -6.50 -2.94 -11.13
CA GLU A 37 -7.79 -2.36 -10.77
C GLU A 37 -8.71 -3.48 -10.26
N ILE A 38 -9.34 -3.25 -9.11
CA ILE A 38 -10.31 -4.16 -8.51
C ILE A 38 -11.59 -3.42 -8.15
N THR A 39 -12.69 -4.15 -8.09
CA THR A 39 -13.95 -3.65 -7.55
C THR A 39 -14.27 -4.42 -6.28
N THR A 40 -14.42 -3.72 -5.16
CA THR A 40 -14.80 -4.37 -3.89
C THR A 40 -16.28 -4.79 -3.91
N PRO A 41 -16.72 -5.70 -3.02
CA PRO A 41 -18.14 -6.00 -2.85
C PRO A 41 -19.00 -4.77 -2.52
N GLU A 42 -18.42 -3.75 -1.89
CA GLU A 42 -19.04 -2.47 -1.56
C GLU A 42 -19.16 -1.52 -2.76
N GLY A 43 -18.48 -1.83 -3.88
CA GLY A 43 -18.50 -1.06 -5.12
C GLY A 43 -17.36 -0.05 -5.28
N ASP A 44 -16.36 -0.07 -4.39
CA ASP A 44 -15.16 0.77 -4.50
C ASP A 44 -14.33 0.32 -5.70
N ALA A 45 -13.82 1.26 -6.49
CA ALA A 45 -12.98 1.01 -7.66
C ALA A 45 -11.52 1.31 -7.34
N ILE A 46 -10.84 0.32 -6.73
CA ILE A 46 -9.51 0.51 -6.18
C ILE A 46 -8.46 0.27 -7.26
N TYR A 47 -7.59 1.24 -7.46
CA TYR A 47 -6.37 1.12 -8.23
C TYR A 47 -5.18 0.78 -7.32
N LEU A 48 -4.78 -0.49 -7.30
CA LEU A 48 -3.61 -0.99 -6.59
C LEU A 48 -2.34 -0.77 -7.40
N TYR A 49 -1.36 -0.10 -6.80
CA TYR A 49 -0.12 0.29 -7.46
C TYR A 49 0.76 -0.91 -7.82
N ALA A 50 1.50 -0.81 -8.92
CA ALA A 50 2.60 -1.72 -9.17
C ALA A 50 3.78 -1.37 -8.25
N HIS A 51 4.68 -2.34 -8.03
CA HIS A 51 5.83 -2.12 -7.15
C HIS A 51 6.71 -0.92 -7.59
N GLY A 52 6.79 -0.65 -8.90
CA GLY A 52 7.54 0.51 -9.44
C GLY A 52 6.95 1.87 -9.06
N ASP A 53 5.65 1.95 -8.79
CA ASP A 53 4.95 3.21 -8.50
C ASP A 53 4.93 3.53 -7.01
N LEU A 54 5.17 2.53 -6.15
CA LEU A 54 5.00 2.68 -4.70
C LEU A 54 5.82 3.83 -4.11
N LEU A 55 7.09 3.96 -4.52
CA LEU A 55 7.97 5.02 -4.04
C LEU A 55 7.47 6.40 -4.47
N GLU A 56 7.17 6.58 -5.77
CA GLU A 56 6.69 7.85 -6.31
C GLU A 56 5.37 8.28 -5.67
N ARG A 57 4.43 7.33 -5.51
CA ARG A 57 3.12 7.62 -4.93
C ARG A 57 3.20 7.96 -3.45
N ASN A 58 4.01 7.24 -2.67
CA ASN A 58 4.20 7.57 -1.26
C ASN A 58 4.89 8.92 -1.06
N ASP A 59 5.84 9.29 -1.94
CA ASP A 59 6.50 10.60 -1.91
C ASP A 59 5.54 11.73 -2.31
N THR A 60 4.73 11.54 -3.37
CA THR A 60 3.75 12.52 -3.86
C THR A 60 2.76 12.96 -2.78
N TYR A 61 2.31 12.02 -1.94
CA TYR A 61 1.40 12.29 -0.83
C TYR A 61 2.12 12.52 0.51
N ALA A 62 3.45 12.58 0.51
CA ALA A 62 4.28 12.74 1.70
C ALA A 62 3.94 11.77 2.84
N ILE A 63 3.55 10.52 2.50
CA ILE A 63 2.96 9.56 3.44
C ILE A 63 3.84 9.37 4.67
N GLN A 64 5.14 9.13 4.50
CA GLN A 64 6.03 8.90 5.64
C GLN A 64 6.29 10.15 6.50
N GLN A 65 5.87 11.35 6.07
CA GLN A 65 5.93 12.56 6.90
C GLN A 65 4.71 12.67 7.82
N VAL A 66 3.52 12.32 7.31
CA VAL A 66 2.25 12.47 8.04
C VAL A 66 1.83 11.19 8.77
N GLU A 67 2.16 10.03 8.20
CA GLU A 67 1.80 8.68 8.67
C GLU A 67 3.04 7.76 8.57
N PRO A 68 4.07 7.97 9.43
CA PRO A 68 5.40 7.39 9.28
C PRO A 68 5.48 5.86 9.36
N GLU A 69 4.42 5.20 9.80
CA GLU A 69 4.35 3.74 9.94
C GLU A 69 3.52 3.06 8.85
N TYR A 70 2.87 3.85 7.99
CA TYR A 70 2.00 3.36 6.93
C TYR A 70 2.65 3.53 5.56
N LEU A 71 2.20 2.72 4.60
CA LEU A 71 2.54 2.84 3.19
C LEU A 71 1.26 2.86 2.38
N LEU A 72 1.13 3.82 1.47
CA LEU A 72 0.06 3.86 0.48
C LEU A 72 0.30 2.81 -0.60
N ILE A 73 -0.68 1.94 -0.82
CA ILE A 73 -0.60 0.79 -1.74
C ILE A 73 -1.59 0.88 -2.92
N GLY A 74 -2.54 1.81 -2.85
CA GLY A 74 -3.54 2.03 -3.88
C GLY A 74 -4.51 3.12 -3.47
N GLN A 75 -5.45 3.46 -4.36
CA GLN A 75 -6.44 4.49 -4.11
C GLN A 75 -7.75 4.24 -4.85
N ASP A 76 -8.86 4.73 -4.30
CA ASP A 76 -10.12 4.99 -4.99
C ASP A 76 -10.44 6.49 -4.82
N GLY A 77 -10.23 7.27 -5.88
CA GLY A 77 -10.32 8.73 -5.82
C GLY A 77 -9.40 9.31 -4.74
N ASP A 78 -10.01 10.00 -3.75
CA ASP A 78 -9.34 10.62 -2.62
C ASP A 78 -9.15 9.66 -1.42
N VAL A 79 -9.62 8.42 -1.51
CA VAL A 79 -9.43 7.40 -0.47
C VAL A 79 -8.18 6.60 -0.78
N GLY A 80 -7.19 6.67 0.11
CA GLY A 80 -5.97 5.86 0.05
C GLY A 80 -6.15 4.52 0.78
N TYR A 81 -5.51 3.48 0.27
CA TYR A 81 -5.40 2.17 0.92
C TYR A 81 -3.97 1.94 1.40
N PHE A 82 -3.81 1.41 2.61
CA PHE A 82 -2.53 1.38 3.30
C PHE A 82 -2.20 0.02 3.92
N ILE A 83 -0.92 -0.25 4.08
CA ILE A 83 -0.40 -1.31 4.96
C ILE A 83 0.41 -0.69 6.10
N HIS A 84 0.52 -1.39 7.22
CA HIS A 84 1.32 -0.96 8.36
C HIS A 84 2.72 -1.59 8.34
N GLY A 85 3.74 -0.80 8.01
CA GLY A 85 5.08 -1.30 7.70
C GLY A 85 5.93 -1.75 8.89
N LYS A 86 5.46 -1.56 10.13
CA LYS A 86 6.20 -1.96 11.35
C LYS A 86 5.57 -3.07 12.20
N SER A 87 4.33 -3.45 11.92
CA SER A 87 3.59 -4.39 12.80
C SER A 87 3.67 -5.83 12.31
N GLY A 88 4.05 -6.06 11.06
CA GLY A 88 3.95 -7.37 10.40
C GLY A 88 2.50 -7.82 10.19
N ASN A 89 1.52 -6.97 10.49
CA ASN A 89 0.11 -7.25 10.25
C ASN A 89 -0.19 -7.14 8.75
N GLU A 90 -1.03 -8.05 8.25
CA GLU A 90 -1.50 -8.09 6.88
C GLU A 90 -2.69 -7.14 6.62
N THR A 91 -3.28 -6.55 7.67
CA THR A 91 -4.44 -5.66 7.57
C THR A 91 -4.20 -4.54 6.57
N ILE A 92 -5.13 -4.40 5.64
CA ILE A 92 -5.25 -3.26 4.75
C ILE A 92 -6.13 -2.23 5.45
N TYR A 93 -5.63 -1.01 5.51
CA TYR A 93 -6.35 0.14 6.05
C TYR A 93 -6.82 1.04 4.91
N ARG A 94 -7.76 1.92 5.19
CA ARG A 94 -8.18 3.01 4.32
C ARG A 94 -8.29 4.31 5.08
N GLN A 95 -8.06 5.42 4.39
CA GLN A 95 -8.29 6.76 4.91
C GLN A 95 -8.40 7.77 3.75
N ASP A 96 -9.19 8.82 3.97
CA ASP A 96 -9.19 10.01 3.10
C ASP A 96 -7.80 10.64 3.10
N LEU A 97 -7.21 10.81 1.92
CA LEU A 97 -5.88 11.38 1.72
C LEU A 97 -5.77 12.82 2.27
N GLY A 98 -6.87 13.56 2.30
CA GLY A 98 -6.97 14.89 2.91
C GLY A 98 -7.05 14.88 4.44
N ALA A 99 -7.25 13.71 5.06
CA ALA A 99 -7.36 13.55 6.51
C ALA A 99 -6.12 12.89 7.17
N LEU A 100 -5.08 12.57 6.40
CA LEU A 100 -3.84 11.96 6.90
C LEU A 100 -3.20 12.80 8.01
N GLY A 101 -2.74 12.14 9.08
CA GLY A 101 -2.18 12.78 10.27
C GLY A 101 -3.20 13.45 11.19
N ALA A 102 -4.48 13.52 10.79
CA ALA A 102 -5.56 14.11 11.59
C ALA A 102 -6.55 13.06 12.13
N LEU A 103 -6.87 12.04 11.33
CA LEU A 103 -7.79 10.96 11.69
C LEU A 103 -7.09 9.60 11.67
N PRO A 104 -7.49 8.67 12.56
CA PRO A 104 -6.91 7.33 12.58
C PRO A 104 -7.29 6.54 11.32
N MET A 105 -6.38 5.68 10.86
CA MET A 105 -6.61 4.73 9.76
C MET A 105 -7.73 3.73 10.10
N GLU A 106 -8.64 3.47 9.16
CA GLU A 106 -9.74 2.51 9.34
C GLU A 106 -9.39 1.16 8.68
N PRO A 107 -9.68 0.00 9.32
CA PRO A 107 -9.47 -1.28 8.68
C PRO A 107 -10.45 -1.48 7.50
N ALA A 108 -9.92 -1.85 6.34
CA ALA A 108 -10.69 -2.16 5.13
C ALA A 108 -10.73 -3.66 4.82
N ALA A 109 -9.62 -4.37 5.05
CA ALA A 109 -9.53 -5.82 4.89
C ALA A 109 -8.48 -6.39 5.83
N GLU A 110 -8.59 -7.66 6.23
CA GLU A 110 -7.61 -8.34 7.08
C GLU A 110 -6.32 -8.70 6.32
N SER A 111 -6.38 -8.78 4.98
CA SER A 111 -5.23 -9.05 4.13
C SER A 111 -5.48 -8.63 2.68
N ILE A 112 -4.41 -8.56 1.88
CA ILE A 112 -4.52 -8.33 0.43
C ILE A 112 -5.38 -9.41 -0.26
N ASP A 113 -5.30 -10.66 0.19
CA ASP A 113 -6.08 -11.76 -0.40
C ASP A 113 -7.60 -11.55 -0.19
N GLN A 114 -7.99 -10.99 0.96
CA GLN A 114 -9.39 -10.66 1.23
C GLN A 114 -9.84 -9.44 0.42
N LEU A 115 -8.98 -8.44 0.25
CA LEU A 115 -9.30 -7.26 -0.54
C LEU A 115 -9.56 -7.62 -2.02
N LEU A 116 -8.87 -8.64 -2.53
CA LEU A 116 -8.97 -9.13 -3.91
C LEU A 116 -10.14 -10.11 -4.15
N ALA A 117 -10.85 -10.55 -3.10
CA ALA A 117 -11.86 -11.61 -3.15
C ALA A 117 -13.27 -11.08 -3.45
#